data_AF-A0A1V6NCU1-F1
#
_entry.id   AF-A0A1V6NCU1-F1
#
_cell.length_a   1.000
_cell.length_b   1.000
_cell.length_c   1.000
_cell.angle_alpha   90.00
_cell.angle_beta   90.00
_cell.angle_gamma   90.00
#
_symmetry.space_group_name_H-M   'P 1'
#
loop_
_entity.id
_entity.type
_entity.pdbx_description
1 polymer ?
#
loop_
_entity_poly.entity_id
_entity_poly.type
_entity_poly.pdbx_seq_one_letter_code
_entity_poly.pdbx_strand_id
1 'polypeptide(L)'
;MGYTHYYAIHGWETPEWQKAWAQLIQDVPNIIKEARVPLSGPTEDEDKITPVVVDSEKGIDLNGVRGNAHEPFILCKPGEWTFCKTARKPYDVVVTSILLRIWMLAPKNLDLGSDGGYEDWADARDLCATLWPGEPTDAMWTQGDE
;
A
#
# COMPACT_ATOMS: atom_id res chain seq x y z
N MET A 1 -18.95 -5.32 7.93
CA MET A 1 -18.55 -4.99 6.55
C MET A 1 -17.50 -3.90 6.65
N GLY A 2 -16.35 -4.07 6.01
CA GLY A 2 -15.21 -3.16 6.11
C GLY A 2 -14.78 -2.69 4.72
N TYR A 3 -14.21 -1.49 4.65
CA TYR A 3 -13.59 -0.92 3.45
C TYR A 3 -12.36 -1.74 3.05
N THR A 4 -12.35 -2.27 1.83
CA THR A 4 -11.40 -3.30 1.36
C THR A 4 -10.62 -2.83 0.14
N HIS A 5 -9.34 -3.20 0.10
CA HIS A 5 -8.48 -3.09 -1.09
C HIS A 5 -8.03 -4.47 -1.52
N TYR A 6 -8.10 -4.74 -2.82
CA TYR A 6 -7.75 -6.00 -3.46
C TYR A 6 -6.54 -5.79 -4.35
N TYR A 7 -5.58 -6.70 -4.30
CA TYR A 7 -4.36 -6.54 -5.09
C TYR A 7 -3.71 -7.87 -5.43
N ALA A 8 -3.03 -7.90 -6.58
CA ALA A 8 -2.12 -8.97 -6.98
C ALA A 8 -0.95 -8.37 -7.76
N ILE A 9 0.22 -9.01 -7.67
CA ILE A 9 1.39 -8.63 -8.47
C ILE A 9 1.67 -9.70 -9.52
N HIS A 10 1.55 -9.29 -10.79
CA HIS A 10 1.90 -10.11 -11.93
C HIS A 10 3.39 -10.10 -12.22
N GLY A 11 3.90 -11.27 -12.58
CA GLY A 11 5.28 -11.39 -13.06
C GLY A 11 6.29 -10.97 -12.01
N TRP A 12 6.24 -11.55 -10.80
CA TRP A 12 7.17 -11.22 -9.72
C TRP A 12 8.65 -11.33 -10.15
N GLU A 13 8.98 -12.28 -11.03
CA GLU A 13 10.35 -12.46 -11.53
C GLU A 13 10.69 -11.57 -12.74
N THR A 14 9.76 -10.73 -13.22
CA THR A 14 10.02 -9.85 -14.36
C THR A 14 11.00 -8.74 -13.98
N PRO A 15 11.92 -8.33 -14.87
CA PRO A 15 12.83 -7.22 -14.63
C PRO A 15 12.11 -5.92 -14.26
N GLU A 16 10.94 -5.69 -14.85
CA GLU A 16 10.08 -4.53 -14.61
C GLU A 16 9.61 -4.51 -13.15
N TRP A 17 9.04 -5.62 -12.66
CA TRP A 17 8.62 -5.72 -11.27
C TRP A 17 9.82 -5.65 -10.31
N GLN A 18 10.91 -6.37 -10.59
CA GLN A 18 12.08 -6.37 -9.71
C GLN A 18 12.67 -4.97 -9.52
N LYS A 19 12.68 -4.15 -10.58
CA LYS A 19 13.07 -2.73 -10.49
C LYS A 19 12.09 -1.92 -9.65
N ALA A 20 10.79 -2.09 -9.87
CA ALA A 20 9.75 -1.40 -9.10
C ALA A 20 9.76 -1.80 -7.62
N TRP A 21 9.93 -3.08 -7.31
CA TRP A 21 10.03 -3.62 -5.97
C TRP A 21 11.23 -3.04 -5.20
N ALA A 22 12.41 -3.00 -5.84
CA ALA A 22 13.60 -2.41 -5.23
C ALA A 22 13.40 -0.92 -4.88
N GLN A 23 12.70 -0.17 -5.75
CA GLN A 23 12.35 1.23 -5.48
C GLN A 23 11.29 1.34 -4.38
N LEU A 24 10.25 0.51 -4.42
CA LEU A 24 9.17 0.51 -3.44
C LEU A 24 9.69 0.27 -2.01
N ILE A 25 10.62 -0.67 -1.82
CA ILE A 25 11.26 -0.93 -0.53
C ILE A 25 11.97 0.31 0.03
N GLN A 26 12.53 1.16 -0.84
CA GLN A 26 13.14 2.43 -0.42
C GLN A 26 12.10 3.54 -0.17
N ASP A 27 10.96 3.47 -0.84
CA ASP A 27 9.90 4.48 -0.80
C ASP A 27 8.97 4.31 0.41
N VAL A 28 8.68 3.08 0.83
CA VAL A 28 7.75 2.78 1.94
C VAL A 28 8.15 3.48 3.27
N PRO A 29 9.42 3.53 3.68
CA PRO A 29 9.81 4.29 4.88
C PRO A 29 9.46 5.79 4.80
N ASN A 30 9.52 6.39 3.60
CA ASN A 30 9.14 7.78 3.40
C ASN A 30 7.62 7.96 3.50
N ILE A 31 6.84 7.02 2.95
CA ILE A 31 5.38 6.98 3.09
C ILE A 31 4.99 6.92 4.58
N ILE A 32 5.57 5.97 5.33
CA ILE A 32 5.29 5.80 6.76
C ILE A 32 5.62 7.07 7.54
N LYS A 33 6.77 7.69 7.24
CA LYS A 33 7.22 8.92 7.90
C LYS A 33 6.29 10.09 7.60
N GLU A 34 5.86 10.25 6.35
CA GLU A 34 5.02 11.38 5.93
C GLU A 34 3.57 11.23 6.41
N ALA A 35 3.03 10.01 6.43
CA ALA A 35 1.70 9.71 6.93
C ALA A 35 1.52 10.06 8.42
N ARG A 36 2.59 9.93 9.22
CA ARG A 36 2.60 10.20 10.67
C ARG A 36 1.52 9.44 11.44
N VAL A 37 1.10 8.28 10.94
CA VAL A 37 0.12 7.41 11.60
C VAL A 37 0.84 6.35 12.44
N PRO A 38 0.36 6.03 13.64
CA PRO A 38 0.89 4.92 14.42
C PRO A 38 0.64 3.58 13.72
N LEU A 39 1.71 2.81 13.51
CA LEU A 39 1.68 1.50 12.90
C LEU A 39 2.25 0.43 13.83
N SER A 40 1.82 -0.80 13.63
CA SER A 40 2.46 -2.00 14.16
C SER A 40 2.82 -2.93 13.02
N GLY A 41 3.87 -3.73 13.19
CA GLY A 41 4.12 -4.89 12.36
C GLY A 41 3.36 -6.14 12.83
N PRO A 42 3.77 -7.33 12.36
CA PRO A 42 3.15 -8.59 12.69
C PRO A 42 3.18 -8.87 14.21
N THR A 43 2.03 -9.27 14.75
CA THR A 43 1.89 -9.78 16.12
C THR A 43 0.56 -10.50 16.30
N GLU A 44 0.51 -11.47 17.21
CA GLU A 44 -0.73 -12.12 17.67
C GLU A 44 -1.34 -11.40 18.89
N ASP A 45 -0.63 -10.42 19.46
CA ASP A 45 -1.02 -9.67 20.66
C ASP A 45 -1.37 -8.23 20.28
N GLU A 46 -2.66 -7.90 20.26
CA GLU A 46 -3.17 -6.58 19.86
C GLU A 46 -2.70 -5.43 20.77
N ASP A 47 -2.26 -5.72 21.99
CA ASP A 47 -1.73 -4.72 22.92
C ASP A 47 -0.24 -4.43 22.69
N LYS A 48 0.45 -5.30 21.95
CA LYS A 48 1.86 -5.18 21.62
C LYS A 48 2.05 -4.41 20.32
N ILE A 49 2.91 -3.39 20.37
CA ILE A 49 3.36 -2.67 19.18
C ILE A 49 4.71 -3.27 18.75
N THR A 50 4.77 -3.80 17.55
CA THR A 50 6.00 -4.34 16.95
C THR A 50 6.46 -3.46 15.78
N PRO A 51 7.76 -3.49 15.41
CA PRO A 51 8.24 -2.79 14.23
C PRO A 51 7.55 -3.29 12.96
N VAL A 52 7.15 -2.37 12.09
CA VAL A 52 6.69 -2.68 10.72
C VAL A 52 7.78 -3.43 9.95
N VAL A 53 7.39 -4.41 9.13
CA VAL A 53 8.30 -5.10 8.23
C VAL A 53 8.34 -4.34 6.90
N VAL A 54 9.53 -3.92 6.49
CA VAL A 54 9.84 -3.42 5.14
C VAL A 54 11.19 -4.03 4.76
N ASP A 55 11.16 -5.11 3.99
CA ASP A 55 12.34 -5.92 3.72
C ASP A 55 12.23 -6.53 2.32
N SER A 56 13.33 -6.54 1.57
CA SER A 56 13.33 -7.02 0.19
C SER A 56 13.04 -8.51 0.03
N GLU A 57 13.33 -9.31 1.07
CA GLU A 57 13.09 -10.76 1.09
C GLU A 57 11.77 -11.11 1.78
N LYS A 58 11.46 -10.47 2.92
CA LYS A 58 10.25 -10.76 3.71
C LYS A 58 9.01 -10.05 3.20
N GLY A 59 9.16 -8.95 2.46
CA GLY A 59 8.04 -8.14 1.99
C GLY A 59 7.72 -6.94 2.88
N ILE A 60 6.48 -6.49 2.79
CA ILE A 60 5.91 -5.42 3.60
C ILE A 60 4.79 -6.03 4.45
N ASP A 61 4.84 -5.82 5.77
CA ASP A 61 3.81 -6.25 6.71
C ASP A 61 3.57 -5.16 7.76
N LEU A 62 2.37 -4.58 7.74
CA LEU A 62 1.95 -3.52 8.63
C LEU A 62 0.46 -3.58 8.95
N ASN A 63 0.08 -3.00 10.08
CA ASN A 63 -1.30 -2.79 10.51
C ASN A 63 -1.38 -1.50 11.34
N GLY A 64 -2.58 -1.05 11.66
CA GLY A 64 -2.78 -0.04 12.70
C GLY A 64 -2.42 -0.58 14.10
N VAL A 65 -2.39 0.31 15.09
CA VAL A 65 -2.14 -0.07 16.49
C VAL A 65 -3.45 -0.22 17.26
N ARG A 66 -3.59 -1.26 18.09
CA ARG A 66 -4.73 -1.45 19.03
C ARG A 66 -6.08 -1.26 18.34
N GLY A 67 -6.96 -0.40 18.88
CA GLY A 67 -8.27 -0.08 18.29
C GLY A 67 -8.23 0.52 16.88
N ASN A 68 -7.06 0.98 16.40
CA ASN A 68 -6.85 1.42 15.03
C ASN A 68 -6.37 0.30 14.08
N ALA A 69 -6.11 -0.91 14.57
CA ALA A 69 -5.84 -2.11 13.76
C ALA A 69 -7.13 -2.69 13.16
N HIS A 70 -7.04 -3.37 12.01
CA HIS A 70 -8.15 -4.18 11.49
C HIS A 70 -7.68 -5.50 10.87
N GLU A 71 -7.21 -5.49 9.64
CA GLU A 71 -6.51 -6.61 9.00
C GLU A 71 -5.10 -6.16 8.59
N PRO A 72 -4.07 -7.00 8.76
CA PRO A 72 -2.71 -6.63 8.34
C PRO A 72 -2.67 -6.46 6.81
N PHE A 73 -1.96 -5.45 6.35
CA PHE A 73 -1.56 -5.32 4.96
C PHE A 73 -0.27 -6.11 4.75
N ILE A 74 -0.31 -7.07 3.83
CA ILE A 74 0.82 -7.95 3.52
C ILE A 74 1.08 -7.91 2.02
N LEU A 75 2.30 -7.54 1.64
CA LEU A 75 2.79 -7.61 0.27
C LEU A 75 4.12 -8.36 0.25
N CYS A 76 4.10 -9.60 -0.23
CA CYS A 76 5.27 -10.47 -0.29
C CYS A 76 5.20 -11.40 -1.50
N LYS A 77 6.28 -12.16 -1.73
CA LYS A 77 6.32 -13.22 -2.74
C LYS A 77 5.64 -14.49 -2.18
N PRO A 78 4.81 -15.20 -2.95
CA PRO A 78 4.33 -14.86 -4.29
C PRO A 78 3.28 -13.74 -4.26
N GLY A 79 3.26 -12.90 -5.30
CA GLY A 79 2.30 -11.80 -5.45
C GLY A 79 0.87 -12.25 -5.81
N GLU A 80 0.37 -13.28 -5.15
CA GLU A 80 -0.95 -13.85 -5.40
C GLU A 80 -2.07 -12.87 -5.05
N TRP A 81 -3.24 -13.10 -5.66
CA TRP A 81 -4.43 -12.31 -5.38
C TRP A 81 -4.81 -12.36 -3.90
N THR A 82 -4.85 -11.18 -3.28
CA THR A 82 -5.17 -11.01 -1.87
C THR A 82 -5.96 -9.72 -1.63
N PHE A 83 -6.32 -9.46 -0.38
CA PHE A 83 -7.01 -8.24 0.02
C PHE A 83 -6.62 -7.82 1.44
N CYS A 84 -6.87 -6.55 1.77
CA CYS A 84 -6.75 -6.02 3.12
C CYS A 84 -7.98 -5.15 3.43
N LYS A 85 -8.72 -5.50 4.48
CA LYS A 85 -9.76 -4.61 5.02
C LYS A 85 -9.14 -3.65 6.02
N THR A 86 -9.23 -2.36 5.72
CA THR A 86 -8.74 -1.31 6.62
C THR A 86 -9.87 -0.71 7.46
N ALA A 87 -11.12 -0.87 7.01
CA ALA A 87 -12.29 -0.22 7.62
C ALA A 87 -12.13 1.31 7.77
N ARG A 88 -11.38 1.96 6.85
CA ARG A 88 -11.06 3.39 6.87
C ARG A 88 -10.35 3.83 8.15
N LYS A 89 -9.66 2.91 8.82
CA LYS A 89 -8.85 3.22 10.00
C LYS A 89 -7.61 4.01 9.60
N PRO A 90 -6.96 4.73 10.53
CA PRO A 90 -5.90 5.68 10.17
C PRO A 90 -4.74 5.11 9.33
N TYR A 91 -4.40 3.82 9.47
CA TYR A 91 -3.34 3.22 8.67
C TYR A 91 -3.70 3.00 7.18
N ASP A 92 -4.97 3.18 6.81
CA ASP A 92 -5.46 3.07 5.42
C ASP A 92 -4.71 3.99 4.46
N VAL A 93 -4.35 5.21 4.91
CA VAL A 93 -3.55 6.14 4.08
C VAL A 93 -2.19 5.56 3.71
N VAL A 94 -1.58 4.76 4.58
CA VAL A 94 -0.30 4.08 4.30
C VAL A 94 -0.52 2.95 3.31
N VAL A 95 -1.56 2.14 3.50
CA VAL A 95 -1.92 1.04 2.61
C VAL A 95 -2.19 1.55 1.19
N THR A 96 -3.07 2.54 1.06
CA THR A 96 -3.45 3.14 -0.23
C THR A 96 -2.29 3.89 -0.88
N SER A 97 -1.43 4.58 -0.12
CA SER A 97 -0.21 5.20 -0.66
C SER A 97 0.78 4.17 -1.20
N ILE A 98 0.95 3.02 -0.53
CA ILE A 98 1.80 1.93 -1.03
C ILE A 98 1.22 1.37 -2.33
N LEU A 99 -0.07 1.08 -2.38
CA LEU A 99 -0.74 0.57 -3.59
C LEU A 99 -0.68 1.56 -4.76
N LEU A 100 -0.91 2.85 -4.49
CA LEU A 100 -0.76 3.91 -5.49
C LEU A 100 0.69 4.01 -5.97
N ARG A 101 1.66 3.92 -5.05
CA ARG A 101 3.08 3.96 -5.43
C ARG A 101 3.48 2.78 -6.31
N ILE A 102 2.93 1.60 -6.05
CA ILE A 102 3.10 0.43 -6.93
C ILE A 102 2.56 0.72 -8.33
N TRP A 103 1.33 1.26 -8.41
CA TRP A 103 0.72 1.63 -9.68
C TRP A 103 1.58 2.66 -10.45
N MET A 104 2.13 3.67 -9.75
CA MET A 104 3.02 4.66 -10.37
C MET A 104 4.30 4.04 -10.94
N LEU A 105 4.88 3.05 -10.24
CA LEU A 105 6.16 2.43 -10.63
C LEU A 105 6.00 1.35 -11.71
N ALA A 106 4.95 0.53 -11.63
CA ALA A 106 4.73 -0.61 -12.51
C ALA A 106 3.23 -0.91 -12.70
N PRO A 107 2.46 -0.05 -13.39
CA PRO A 107 1.01 -0.17 -13.49
C PRO A 107 0.55 -1.45 -14.19
N LYS A 108 1.40 -2.03 -15.07
CA LYS A 108 1.11 -3.27 -15.79
C LYS A 108 1.33 -4.54 -14.95
N ASN A 109 2.02 -4.42 -13.82
CA ASN A 109 2.32 -5.53 -12.92
C ASN A 109 1.34 -5.60 -11.74
N LEU A 110 0.43 -4.64 -11.60
CA LEU A 110 -0.51 -4.57 -10.50
C LEU A 110 -1.93 -4.79 -11.02
N ASP A 111 -2.59 -5.83 -10.51
CA ASP A 111 -4.06 -5.82 -10.46
C ASP A 111 -4.46 -5.12 -9.17
N LEU A 112 -5.34 -4.12 -9.28
CA LEU A 112 -5.80 -3.32 -8.16
C LEU A 112 -7.32 -3.17 -8.20
N GLY A 113 -7.96 -3.36 -7.06
CA GLY A 113 -9.37 -3.03 -6.83
C GLY A 113 -9.57 -2.41 -5.45
N SER A 114 -10.62 -1.63 -5.28
CA SER A 114 -10.99 -1.02 -4.00
C SER A 114 -12.50 -0.91 -3.90
N ASP A 115 -13.03 -0.97 -2.68
CA ASP A 115 -14.42 -0.59 -2.40
C ASP A 115 -14.66 0.92 -2.55
N GLY A 116 -13.58 1.73 -2.66
CA GLY A 116 -13.63 3.18 -2.79
C GLY A 116 -13.23 3.71 -4.16
N GLY A 117 -13.55 4.99 -4.38
CA GLY A 117 -13.26 5.71 -5.62
C GLY A 117 -12.16 6.77 -5.47
N TYR A 118 -12.10 7.66 -6.45
CA TYR A 118 -11.16 8.79 -6.51
C TYR A 118 -11.11 9.60 -5.20
N GLU A 119 -12.27 9.96 -4.67
CA GLU A 119 -12.37 10.78 -3.44
C GLU A 119 -11.88 10.03 -2.19
N ASP A 120 -12.11 8.72 -2.09
CA ASP A 120 -11.67 7.94 -0.94
C ASP A 120 -10.14 7.77 -0.88
N TRP A 121 -9.45 8.05 -2.00
CA TRP A 121 -7.99 7.98 -2.12
C TRP A 121 -7.32 9.37 -2.13
N ALA A 122 -8.05 10.44 -1.80
CA ALA A 122 -7.50 11.80 -1.74
C ALA A 122 -6.23 11.88 -0.87
N ASP A 123 -6.29 11.36 0.37
CA ASP A 123 -5.16 11.41 1.31
C ASP A 123 -3.91 10.70 0.76
N ALA A 124 -4.09 9.57 0.07
CA ALA A 124 -2.98 8.83 -0.55
C ALA A 124 -2.32 9.62 -1.67
N ARG A 125 -3.14 10.28 -2.49
CA ARG A 125 -2.64 11.09 -3.62
C ARG A 125 -1.94 12.35 -3.16
N ASP A 126 -2.47 13.03 -2.15
CA ASP A 126 -1.84 14.21 -1.56
C ASP A 126 -0.49 13.84 -0.94
N LEU A 127 -0.43 12.70 -0.23
CA LEU A 127 0.81 12.18 0.35
C LEU A 127 1.82 11.82 -0.75
N CYS A 128 1.40 11.05 -1.77
CA CYS A 128 2.26 10.70 -2.89
C CYS A 128 2.73 11.94 -3.68
N ALA A 129 1.88 12.95 -3.88
CA ALA A 129 2.23 14.19 -4.56
C ALA A 129 3.23 15.02 -3.75
N THR A 130 3.17 14.93 -2.42
CA THR A 130 4.16 15.55 -1.52
C THR A 130 5.53 14.88 -1.65
N LEU A 131 5.57 13.54 -1.72
CA LEU A 131 6.82 12.78 -1.83
C LEU A 131 7.41 12.80 -3.24
N TRP A 132 6.56 12.80 -4.28
CA TRP A 132 6.92 12.70 -5.69
C TRP A 132 6.18 13.74 -6.54
N PRO A 133 6.45 15.05 -6.36
CA PRO A 133 5.68 16.14 -6.99
C PRO A 133 5.75 16.19 -8.53
N GLY A 134 6.64 15.41 -9.16
CA GLY A 134 6.78 15.31 -10.61
C GLY A 134 6.09 14.10 -11.23
N GLU A 135 5.46 13.23 -10.43
CA GLU A 135 4.86 11.99 -10.90
C GLU A 135 3.31 12.07 -10.81
N PRO A 136 2.58 11.50 -11.78
CA PRO A 136 1.12 11.64 -11.84
C PRO A 136 0.43 10.72 -10.81
N THR A 137 -0.19 11.31 -9.80
CA THR A 137 -0.92 10.58 -8.74
C THR A 137 -2.41 10.37 -9.04
N ASP A 138 -2.98 11.14 -9.97
CA ASP A 138 -4.40 11.04 -10.36
C ASP A 138 -4.67 10.11 -11.55
N ALA A 139 -3.61 9.75 -12.28
CA ALA A 139 -3.76 9.10 -13.58
C ALA A 139 -4.38 7.69 -13.50
N MET A 140 -4.34 7.05 -12.33
CA MET A 140 -4.96 5.75 -12.08
C MET A 140 -6.46 5.74 -12.34
N TRP A 141 -7.15 6.85 -12.06
CA TRP A 141 -8.60 6.98 -12.29
C TRP A 141 -8.97 7.61 -13.63
N THR A 142 -8.01 8.19 -14.35
CA THR A 142 -8.26 8.72 -15.71
C THR A 142 -8.35 7.64 -16.77
N GLN A 143 -8.03 6.38 -16.45
CA GLN A 143 -8.19 5.22 -17.35
C GLN A 143 -9.65 4.72 -17.47
N GLY A 144 -10.64 5.59 -17.26
CA GLY A 144 -12.05 5.22 -17.09
C GLY A 144 -13.08 6.07 -17.84
N ASP A 145 -12.73 6.62 -19.00
CA ASP A 145 -13.69 7.12 -20.01
C ASP A 145 -13.39 6.48 -21.38
N GLU A 146 -13.66 5.17 -21.54
CA GLU A 146 -14.00 4.52 -22.81
C GLU A 146 -15.12 3.50 -22.62
#